data_AF-A0A960PGY8-F1
#
_entry.id   AF-A0A960PGY8-F1
#
_cell.length_a   1.000
_cell.length_b   1.000
_cell.length_c   1.000
_cell.angle_alpha   90.00
_cell.angle_beta   90.00
_cell.angle_gamma   90.00
#
_symmetry.space_group_name_H-M   'P 1'
#
loop_
_entity.id
_entity.type
_entity.pdbx_description
1 polymer ?
#
loop_
_entity_poly.entity_id
_entity_poly.type
_entity_poly.pdbx_seq_one_letter_code
_entity_poly.pdbx_strand_id
1 'polypeptide(L)'
;MAALDLLPYLAAGLLVIAGASKVRRPDSMRDVLAEIGLRSTWAPMLLGVAEITLGAAALVLGGFVLWGVITAFYLAFAALLGLLVRNEADLSCGCFGESSAPIGVRQVLADLLTSVFAAVGVFAATPGLVVDGRSGVITGLLVGGVAIGVPALRHLHSG
;
A
#
# COMPACT_ATOMS: atom_id res chain seq x y z
N MET A 1 -10.72 -16.41 -14.30
CA MET A 1 -9.27 -16.63 -14.12
C MET A 1 -8.51 -15.33 -14.35
N ALA A 2 -8.67 -14.64 -15.50
CA ALA A 2 -7.96 -13.38 -15.79
C ALA A 2 -8.08 -12.25 -14.73
N ALA A 3 -9.19 -12.13 -14.02
CA ALA A 3 -9.39 -11.07 -13.02
C ALA A 3 -8.62 -11.32 -11.70
N LEU A 4 -8.44 -12.58 -11.29
CA LEU A 4 -7.71 -12.93 -10.07
C LEU A 4 -6.21 -12.63 -10.23
N ASP A 5 -5.69 -12.81 -11.44
CA ASP A 5 -4.29 -12.53 -11.77
C ASP A 5 -3.94 -11.04 -11.67
N LEU A 6 -4.93 -10.14 -11.70
CA LEU A 6 -4.71 -8.69 -11.60
C LEU A 6 -4.58 -8.19 -10.16
N LEU A 7 -5.08 -8.97 -9.20
CA LEU A 7 -5.12 -8.58 -7.79
C LEU A 7 -3.73 -8.32 -7.19
N PRO A 8 -2.70 -9.17 -7.41
CA PRO A 8 -1.38 -8.94 -6.85
C PRO A 8 -0.74 -7.65 -7.39
N TYR A 9 -0.94 -7.36 -8.67
CA TYR A 9 -0.41 -6.14 -9.28
C TYR A 9 -1.10 -4.88 -8.76
N LEU A 10 -2.41 -4.95 -8.48
CA LEU A 10 -3.13 -3.86 -7.82
C LEU A 10 -2.56 -3.60 -6.42
N ALA A 11 -2.32 -4.66 -5.64
CA ALA A 11 -1.71 -4.53 -4.31
C ALA A 11 -0.30 -3.91 -4.40
N ALA A 12 0.56 -4.38 -5.31
CA ALA A 12 1.88 -3.77 -5.49
C ALA A 12 1.81 -2.30 -5.95
N GLY A 13 0.89 -1.98 -6.87
CA GLY A 13 0.68 -0.61 -7.31
C GLY A 13 0.23 0.31 -6.18
N LEU A 14 -0.74 -0.13 -5.37
CA LEU A 14 -1.18 0.59 -4.18
C LEU A 14 -0.04 0.80 -3.17
N LEU A 15 0.84 -0.19 -2.99
CA LEU A 15 1.99 -0.08 -2.10
C LEU A 15 2.99 0.99 -2.58
N VAL A 16 3.24 1.06 -3.89
CA VAL A 16 4.09 2.12 -4.48
C VAL A 16 3.49 3.51 -4.25
N ILE A 17 2.18 3.68 -4.45
CA ILE A 17 1.51 4.96 -4.19
C ILE A 17 1.60 5.32 -2.70
N ALA A 18 1.33 4.35 -1.83
CA ALA A 18 1.40 4.54 -0.39
C ALA A 18 2.80 5.00 0.02
N GLY A 19 3.84 4.35 -0.49
CA GLY A 19 5.23 4.75 -0.23
C GLY A 19 5.56 6.13 -0.78
N ALA A 20 5.13 6.45 -2.00
CA ALA A 20 5.30 7.78 -2.57
C ALA A 20 4.59 8.86 -1.72
N SER A 21 3.44 8.55 -1.13
CA SER A 21 2.75 9.47 -0.23
C SER A 21 3.54 9.71 1.06
N LYS A 22 4.13 8.66 1.65
CA LYS A 22 4.98 8.74 2.86
C LYS A 22 6.28 9.50 2.63
N VAL A 23 6.87 9.40 1.43
CA VAL A 23 8.06 10.19 1.06
C VAL A 23 7.70 11.66 0.84
N ARG A 24 6.55 11.95 0.22
CA ARG A 24 6.11 13.33 -0.07
C ARG A 24 5.62 14.09 1.17
N ARG A 25 4.96 13.38 2.10
CA ARG A 25 4.39 13.95 3.34
C ARG A 25 4.78 13.05 4.52
N PRO A 26 6.05 13.10 4.97
CA PRO A 26 6.53 12.23 6.04
C PRO A 26 5.90 12.54 7.39
N ASP A 27 5.40 13.77 7.59
CA ASP A 27 4.89 14.23 8.88
C ASP A 27 3.69 13.42 9.38
N SER A 28 2.76 13.02 8.50
CA SER A 28 1.59 12.22 8.92
C SER A 28 1.95 10.84 9.47
N MET A 29 3.07 10.26 9.02
CA MET A 29 3.56 8.98 9.52
C MET A 29 4.47 9.15 10.74
N ARG A 30 5.01 10.35 10.99
CA ARG A 30 5.80 10.62 12.20
C ARG A 30 4.97 10.46 13.46
N ASP A 31 3.74 10.96 13.46
CA ASP A 31 2.86 10.87 14.64
C ASP A 31 2.48 9.40 14.94
N VAL A 32 2.15 8.65 13.88
CA VAL A 32 1.89 7.19 13.97
C VAL A 32 3.11 6.43 14.53
N LEU A 33 4.31 6.72 14.02
CA LEU A 33 5.53 6.09 14.50
C LEU A 33 5.90 6.52 15.93
N ALA A 34 5.61 7.76 16.30
CA ALA A 34 5.85 8.26 17.65
C ALA A 34 5.00 7.51 18.68
N GLU A 35 3.76 7.13 18.35
CA GLU A 35 2.91 6.36 19.28
C GLU A 35 3.33 4.92 19.49
N ILE A 36 4.08 4.34 18.56
CA ILE A 36 4.75 3.05 18.78
C ILE A 36 6.18 3.22 19.35
N GLY A 37 6.52 4.42 19.81
CA GLY A 37 7.80 4.74 20.45
C GLY A 37 8.96 4.99 19.48
N LEU A 38 8.72 4.99 18.17
CA LEU A 38 9.76 5.14 17.15
C LEU A 38 9.93 6.60 16.72
N ARG A 39 10.58 7.40 17.56
CA ARG A 39 10.86 8.82 17.30
C ARG A 39 12.11 9.00 16.43
N SER A 40 11.96 8.81 15.11
CA SER A 40 13.02 9.04 14.13
C SER A 40 12.55 9.96 13.01
N THR A 41 13.38 10.94 12.65
CA THR A 41 13.10 11.88 11.55
C THR A 41 13.15 11.23 10.16
N TRP A 42 13.89 10.12 10.04
CA TRP A 42 14.15 9.41 8.78
C TRP A 42 13.28 8.16 8.60
N ALA A 43 12.73 7.60 9.69
CA ALA A 43 11.95 6.35 9.62
C ALA A 43 10.75 6.40 8.66
N PRO A 44 9.93 7.47 8.60
CA PRO A 44 8.84 7.57 7.62
C PRO A 44 9.33 7.51 6.16
N MET A 45 10.45 8.18 5.89
CA MET A 45 11.04 8.25 4.55
C MET A 45 11.62 6.89 4.15
N LEU A 46 12.37 6.24 5.04
CA LEU A 46 12.92 4.91 4.80
C LEU A 46 11.82 3.87 4.56
N LEU A 47 10.74 3.94 5.32
CA LEU A 47 9.57 3.08 5.13
C LEU A 47 8.92 3.33 3.77
N GLY A 48 8.70 4.59 3.40
CA GLY A 48 8.13 4.94 2.09
C GLY A 48 9.02 4.51 0.92
N VAL A 49 10.35 4.65 1.04
CA VAL A 49 11.30 4.14 0.05
C VAL A 49 11.24 2.62 -0.04
N ALA A 50 11.21 1.92 1.10
CA ALA A 50 11.11 0.46 1.12
C ALA A 50 9.83 -0.03 0.42
N GLU A 51 8.69 0.60 0.68
CA GLU A 51 7.42 0.30 0.02
C GLU A 51 7.46 0.50 -1.51
N ILE A 52 8.01 1.63 -1.96
CA ILE A 52 8.21 1.90 -3.40
C ILE A 52 9.09 0.82 -4.02
N THR A 53 10.20 0.50 -3.38
CA THR A 53 11.20 -0.43 -3.91
C THR A 53 10.63 -1.85 -3.98
N LEU A 54 9.94 -2.31 -2.94
CA LEU A 54 9.31 -3.63 -2.89
C LEU A 54 8.16 -3.75 -3.88
N GLY A 55 7.27 -2.76 -3.93
CA GLY A 55 6.16 -2.75 -4.89
C GLY A 55 6.66 -2.74 -6.33
N ALA A 56 7.64 -1.90 -6.66
CA ALA A 56 8.26 -1.88 -7.99
C ALA A 56 8.97 -3.20 -8.32
N ALA A 57 9.73 -3.77 -7.37
CA ALA A 57 10.42 -5.04 -7.57
C ALA A 57 9.43 -6.17 -7.85
N ALA A 58 8.30 -6.24 -7.12
CA ALA A 58 7.27 -7.25 -7.36
C ALA A 58 6.59 -7.08 -8.74
N LEU A 59 6.35 -5.83 -9.17
CA LEU A 59 5.81 -5.57 -10.51
C LEU A 59 6.78 -5.98 -11.62
N VAL A 60 8.09 -5.84 -11.42
CA VAL A 60 9.11 -6.16 -12.42
C VAL A 60 9.43 -7.66 -12.43
N LEU A 61 9.74 -8.22 -11.27
CA LEU A 61 10.29 -9.58 -11.11
C LEU A 61 9.22 -10.60 -10.73
N GLY A 62 8.24 -10.20 -9.92
CA GLY A 62 7.25 -11.10 -9.32
C GLY A 62 7.88 -12.18 -8.43
N GLY A 63 7.18 -13.30 -8.28
CA GLY A 63 7.67 -14.45 -7.53
C GLY A 63 7.26 -14.50 -6.06
N PHE A 64 7.28 -15.72 -5.51
CA PHE A 64 6.74 -16.08 -4.20
C PHE A 64 7.23 -15.18 -3.06
N VAL A 65 8.54 -14.90 -3.03
CA VAL A 65 9.15 -14.12 -1.94
C VAL A 65 8.64 -12.67 -1.95
N LEU A 66 8.64 -12.00 -3.10
CA LEU A 66 8.22 -10.60 -3.19
C LEU A 66 6.74 -10.43 -2.88
N TRP A 67 5.88 -11.32 -3.38
CA TRP A 67 4.46 -11.31 -3.02
C TRP A 67 4.24 -11.57 -1.53
N GLY A 68 4.98 -12.51 -0.94
CA GLY A 68 4.90 -12.81 0.48
C GLY A 68 5.31 -11.62 1.35
N VAL A 69 6.36 -10.89 0.96
CA VAL A 69 6.79 -9.66 1.64
C VAL A 69 5.73 -8.57 1.54
N ILE A 70 5.12 -8.36 0.37
CA ILE A 70 4.03 -7.38 0.20
C ILE A 70 2.82 -7.75 1.07
N THR A 71 2.41 -9.02 1.10
CA THR A 71 1.35 -9.51 1.99
C THR A 71 1.69 -9.20 3.45
N ALA A 72 2.91 -9.49 3.88
CA ALA A 72 3.36 -9.22 5.25
C ALA A 72 3.33 -7.73 5.60
N PHE A 73 3.72 -6.85 4.66
CA PHE A 73 3.64 -5.40 4.84
C PHE A 73 2.20 -4.94 5.09
N TYR A 74 1.25 -5.37 4.25
CA TYR A 74 -0.16 -5.01 4.43
C TYR A 74 -0.74 -5.55 5.73
N LEU A 75 -0.39 -6.78 6.13
CA LEU A 75 -0.80 -7.33 7.43
C LEU A 75 -0.20 -6.55 8.60
N ALA A 76 1.06 -6.14 8.51
CA ALA A 76 1.71 -5.34 9.54
C ALA A 76 1.04 -3.95 9.69
N PHE A 77 0.70 -3.30 8.57
CA PHE A 77 -0.06 -2.05 8.60
C PHE A 77 -1.47 -2.25 9.16
N ALA A 78 -2.21 -3.27 8.72
CA ALA A 78 -3.53 -3.58 9.26
C ALA A 78 -3.49 -3.81 10.77
N ALA A 79 -2.47 -4.54 11.26
CA ALA A 79 -2.27 -4.78 12.69
C ALA A 79 -1.96 -3.48 13.45
N LEU A 80 -1.06 -2.64 12.92
CA LEU A 80 -0.73 -1.34 13.50
C LEU A 80 -1.95 -0.43 13.59
N LEU A 81 -2.71 -0.28 12.49
CA LEU A 81 -3.92 0.52 12.47
C LEU A 81 -5.00 -0.07 13.39
N GLY A 82 -5.13 -1.39 13.45
CA GLY A 82 -6.05 -2.08 14.35
C GLY A 82 -5.71 -1.83 15.83
N LEU A 83 -4.43 -1.77 16.18
CA LEU A 83 -3.98 -1.41 17.53
C LEU A 83 -4.30 0.06 17.85
N LEU A 84 -4.06 0.98 16.92
CA LEU A 84 -4.36 2.40 17.10
C LEU A 84 -5.86 2.66 17.25
N VAL A 85 -6.69 2.01 16.44
CA VAL A 85 -8.16 2.07 16.55
C VAL A 85 -8.64 1.50 17.89
N ARG A 86 -8.04 0.40 18.35
CA ARG A 86 -8.39 -0.20 19.66
C ARG A 86 -7.99 0.68 20.84
N ASN A 87 -6.93 1.46 20.70
CA ASN A 87 -6.45 2.36 21.75
C ASN A 87 -7.10 3.76 21.67
N GLU A 88 -8.11 3.94 20.80
CA GLU A 88 -8.79 5.24 20.58
C GLU A 88 -7.81 6.38 20.30
N ALA A 89 -6.69 6.08 19.62
CA ALA A 89 -5.68 7.08 19.31
C ALA A 89 -6.27 8.12 18.36
N ASP A 90 -6.36 9.38 18.82
CA ASP A 90 -6.86 10.51 18.02
C ASP A 90 -5.77 11.02 17.07
N LEU A 91 -5.39 10.14 16.14
CA LEU A 91 -4.44 10.42 15.08
C LEU A 91 -5.17 10.54 13.75
N SER A 92 -4.65 11.39 12.87
CA SER A 92 -5.04 11.41 11.47
C SER A 92 -4.03 10.60 10.66
N CYS A 93 -4.49 9.50 10.04
CA CYS A 93 -3.62 8.56 9.32
C CYS A 93 -2.83 9.22 8.18
N GLY A 94 -3.33 10.35 7.65
CA GLY A 94 -2.73 11.05 6.53
C GLY A 94 -2.44 10.16 5.31
N CYS A 95 -3.07 9.00 5.19
CA CYS A 95 -3.05 8.21 3.96
C CYS A 95 -3.63 9.12 2.88
N PHE A 96 -2.83 9.42 1.86
CA PHE A 96 -3.09 10.40 0.78
C PHE A 96 -2.85 11.87 1.13
N GLY A 97 -2.33 12.17 2.33
CA GLY A 97 -1.78 13.46 2.70
C GLY A 97 -2.78 14.52 3.13
N GLU A 98 -4.04 14.19 3.33
CA GLU A 98 -5.00 15.08 4.00
C GLU A 98 -5.06 14.74 5.48
N SER A 99 -4.95 15.78 6.31
CA SER A 99 -4.75 15.73 7.76
C SER A 99 -6.03 15.52 8.55
N SER A 100 -7.12 15.08 7.93
CA SER A 100 -8.47 15.24 8.51
C SER A 100 -9.31 13.96 8.55
N ALA A 101 -8.83 12.86 7.96
CA ALA A 101 -9.55 11.58 8.02
C ALA A 101 -9.02 10.76 9.21
N PRO A 102 -9.83 10.56 10.28
CA PRO A 102 -9.40 9.78 11.43
C PRO A 102 -9.05 8.34 11.02
N ILE A 103 -8.07 7.75 11.70
CA ILE A 103 -7.76 6.32 11.56
C ILE A 103 -9.00 5.52 11.98
N GLY A 104 -9.57 4.74 11.07
CA GLY A 104 -10.79 3.98 11.32
C GLY A 104 -10.70 2.52 10.90
N VAL A 105 -11.74 1.77 11.26
CA VAL A 105 -11.89 0.34 10.90
C VAL A 105 -11.87 0.15 9.38
N ARG A 106 -12.29 1.15 8.60
CA ARG A 106 -12.27 1.10 7.13
C ARG A 106 -10.87 0.94 6.56
N GLN A 107 -9.88 1.64 7.11
CA GLN A 107 -8.49 1.54 6.67
C GLN A 107 -7.90 0.17 7.02
N VAL A 108 -8.20 -0.35 8.22
CA VAL A 108 -7.82 -1.71 8.62
C VAL A 108 -8.37 -2.74 7.63
N LEU A 109 -9.66 -2.64 7.29
CA LEU A 109 -10.29 -3.53 6.32
C LEU A 109 -9.69 -3.39 4.92
N ALA A 110 -9.34 -2.17 4.49
CA ALA A 110 -8.69 -1.93 3.20
C ALA A 110 -7.31 -2.61 3.13
N ASP A 111 -6.48 -2.51 4.17
CA ASP A 111 -5.19 -3.18 4.23
C ASP A 111 -5.35 -4.70 4.28
N LEU A 112 -6.32 -5.21 5.04
CA LEU A 112 -6.62 -6.65 5.08
C LEU A 112 -7.04 -7.18 3.71
N LEU A 113 -7.96 -6.49 3.01
CA LEU A 113 -8.38 -6.87 1.66
C LEU A 113 -7.19 -6.82 0.67
N THR A 114 -6.36 -5.79 0.76
CA THR A 114 -5.19 -5.66 -0.11
C THR A 114 -4.13 -6.72 0.20
N SER A 115 -4.00 -7.16 1.46
CA SER A 115 -3.15 -8.29 1.85
C SER A 115 -3.62 -9.60 1.20
N VAL A 116 -4.93 -9.82 1.11
CA VAL A 116 -5.52 -10.98 0.41
C VAL A 116 -5.21 -10.91 -1.08
N PHE A 117 -5.32 -9.73 -1.69
CA PHE A 117 -4.96 -9.53 -3.10
C PHE A 117 -3.50 -9.86 -3.38
N ALA A 118 -2.57 -9.45 -2.52
CA ALA A 118 -1.16 -9.82 -2.61
C ALA A 118 -0.93 -11.33 -2.37
N ALA A 119 -1.66 -11.93 -1.42
CA ALA A 119 -1.54 -13.34 -1.08
C ALA A 119 -1.94 -14.26 -2.24
N VAL A 120 -2.89 -13.85 -3.08
CA VAL A 120 -3.20 -14.56 -4.34
C VAL A 120 -1.92 -14.73 -5.18
N GLY A 121 -1.04 -13.73 -5.22
CA GLY A 121 0.22 -13.78 -5.96
C GLY A 121 1.23 -14.80 -5.43
N VAL A 122 1.17 -15.06 -4.12
CA VAL A 122 1.98 -16.10 -3.45
C VAL A 122 1.53 -17.48 -3.90
N PHE A 123 0.23 -17.76 -3.79
CA PHE A 123 -0.33 -19.09 -4.10
C PHE A 123 -0.42 -19.37 -5.61
N ALA A 124 -0.65 -18.34 -6.42
CA ALA A 124 -0.68 -18.44 -7.88
C ALA A 124 0.70 -18.33 -8.54
N ALA A 125 1.77 -18.14 -7.74
CA ALA A 125 3.14 -17.95 -8.22
C ALA A 125 3.24 -16.89 -9.33
N THR A 126 2.58 -15.75 -9.13
CA THR A 126 2.40 -14.75 -10.18
C THR A 126 3.76 -14.19 -10.64
N PRO A 127 4.05 -14.20 -11.95
CA PRO A 127 5.29 -13.64 -12.49
C PRO A 127 5.25 -12.10 -12.52
N GLY A 128 6.40 -11.47 -12.70
CA GLY A 128 6.48 -10.02 -12.89
C GLY A 128 6.00 -9.59 -14.28
N LEU A 129 5.38 -8.42 -14.38
CA LEU A 129 4.85 -7.88 -15.65
C LEU A 129 5.95 -7.65 -16.70
N VAL A 130 7.14 -7.23 -16.26
CA VAL A 130 8.23 -6.83 -17.16
C VAL A 130 9.02 -8.05 -17.64
N VAL A 131 9.34 -8.97 -16.74
CA VAL A 131 10.13 -10.18 -17.09
C VAL A 131 9.32 -11.15 -17.95
N ASP A 132 8.01 -11.23 -17.77
CA ASP A 132 7.13 -12.18 -18.47
C ASP A 132 6.59 -11.66 -19.81
N GLY A 133 7.02 -10.47 -20.26
CA GLY A 133 6.63 -9.90 -21.56
C GLY A 133 5.15 -9.53 -21.70
N ARG A 134 4.38 -9.51 -20.60
CA ARG A 134 2.96 -9.09 -20.59
C ARG A 134 2.87 -7.59 -20.92
N SER A 135 2.20 -7.27 -22.04
CA SER A 135 2.26 -5.99 -22.76
C SER A 135 2.17 -4.73 -21.90
N GLY A 136 2.88 -3.67 -22.31
CA GLY A 136 2.85 -2.34 -21.68
C GLY A 136 1.46 -1.69 -21.59
N VAL A 137 0.43 -2.25 -22.22
CA VAL A 137 -0.99 -1.86 -22.05
C VAL A 137 -1.51 -2.23 -20.66
N ILE A 138 -1.09 -3.36 -20.10
CA ILE A 138 -1.46 -3.78 -18.73
C ILE A 138 -0.75 -2.88 -17.71
N THR A 139 0.53 -2.57 -17.94
CA THR A 139 1.28 -1.59 -17.17
C THR A 139 0.63 -0.21 -17.25
N GLY A 140 0.21 0.22 -18.45
CA GLY A 140 -0.49 1.49 -18.68
C GLY A 140 -1.88 1.54 -18.03
N LEU A 141 -2.64 0.44 -18.04
CA LEU A 141 -3.93 0.34 -17.35
C LEU A 141 -3.78 0.31 -15.83
N LEU A 142 -2.75 -0.34 -15.30
CA LEU A 142 -2.46 -0.34 -13.86
C LEU A 142 -1.98 1.04 -13.41
N VAL A 143 -1.01 1.64 -14.11
CA VAL A 143 -0.52 3.00 -13.82
C VAL A 143 -1.64 4.03 -14.00
N GLY A 144 -2.44 3.91 -15.05
CA GLY A 144 -3.60 4.77 -15.31
C GLY A 144 -4.71 4.59 -14.28
N GLY A 145 -5.07 3.35 -13.95
CA GLY A 145 -6.08 3.04 -12.93
C GLY A 145 -5.67 3.50 -11.53
N VAL A 146 -4.38 3.38 -11.20
CA VAL A 146 -3.77 3.94 -10.00
C VAL A 146 -3.81 5.48 -10.03
N ALA A 147 -3.39 6.09 -11.13
CA ALA A 147 -3.33 7.54 -11.27
C ALA A 147 -4.71 8.20 -11.29
N ILE A 148 -5.75 7.50 -11.76
CA ILE A 148 -7.15 7.96 -11.81
C ILE A 148 -7.92 7.61 -10.53
N GLY A 149 -7.68 6.42 -9.97
CA GLY A 149 -8.35 5.94 -8.76
C GLY A 149 -8.00 6.75 -7.53
N VAL A 150 -6.76 7.23 -7.41
CA VAL A 150 -6.32 8.04 -6.26
C VAL A 150 -7.02 9.41 -6.19
N PRO A 151 -7.15 10.20 -7.28
CA PRO A 151 -7.98 11.40 -7.32
C PRO A 151 -9.48 11.11 -7.12
N ALA A 152 -10.01 10.03 -7.70
CA ALA A 152 -11.43 9.69 -7.59
C ALA A 152 -11.82 9.33 -6.15
N LEU A 153 -10.94 8.65 -5.40
CA LEU A 153 -11.16 8.34 -3.98
C LEU A 153 -11.06 9.58 -3.08
N ARG A 154 -10.23 10.57 -3.46
CA ARG A 154 -10.17 11.87 -2.76
C ARG A 154 -11.48 12.65 -2.89
N HIS A 155 -12.06 12.68 -4.09
CA HIS A 155 -13.32 13.40 -4.32
C HIS A 155 -14.53 12.80 -3.58
N LEU A 156 -14.53 11.49 -3.30
CA LEU A 156 -15.62 10.82 -2.58
C LEU A 156 -15.61 11.05 -1.05
N HIS A 157 -14.49 11.50 -0.49
CA HIS A 157 -14.36 11.77 0.95
C HIS A 157 -14.39 13.28 1.29
N SER A 158 -14.45 14.15 0.28
CA SER A 158 -14.53 15.61 0.43
C SER A 158 -15.93 16.20 0.18
N GLY A 159 -16.95 15.35 -0.03
CA GLY A 159 -18.36 15.74 -0.20
C GLY A 159 -19.22 15.15 0.89
#